data_AF-A0AAV4RLY4-F1
#
_entry.id   AF-A0AAV4RLY4-F1
#
_cell.length_a   1.000
_cell.length_b   1.000
_cell.length_c   1.000
_cell.angle_alpha   90.00
_cell.angle_beta   90.00
_cell.angle_gamma   90.00
#
_symmetry.space_group_name_H-M   'P 1'
#
loop_
_entity.id
_entity.type
_entity.pdbx_description
1 polymer ?
#
loop_
_entity_poly.entity_id
_entity_poly.type
_entity_poly.pdbx_seq_one_letter_code
_entity_poly.pdbx_strand_id
1 'polypeptide(L)'
;MCRELIKIKIVPSNPNIKYLTFKCHLVSTKGSKTDCGLGEYWFNDCYEPAAFVLLLTNNDLVKNKNLYLPDNVLSLQCECAFSTGIAFGDIVRIDSGIIVPQLPGTGAIDKKQDDTEGTLKEDMMSLYNSSELCDMVIKTSTSSFPLILWF
;
A
#
# COMPACT_ATOMS: atom_id res chain seq x y z
N MET A 1 30.01 26.34 10.89
CA MET A 1 30.40 25.40 9.82
C MET A 1 29.12 24.83 9.22
N CYS A 2 28.85 25.05 7.94
CA CYS A 2 27.69 24.48 7.26
C CYS A 2 27.87 22.96 7.13
N ARG A 3 26.86 22.17 7.49
CA ARG A 3 26.87 20.72 7.32
C ARG A 3 26.44 20.38 5.89
N GLU A 4 27.36 19.83 5.11
CA GLU A 4 27.04 19.33 3.78
C GLU A 4 26.53 17.89 3.91
N LEU A 5 25.24 17.71 3.61
CA LEU A 5 24.54 16.43 3.68
C LEU A 5 24.48 15.78 2.30
N ILE A 6 24.64 14.47 2.28
CA ILE A 6 24.53 13.67 1.06
C ILE A 6 23.04 13.49 0.73
N LYS A 7 22.68 13.64 -0.55
CA LYS A 7 21.31 13.48 -1.05
C LYS A 7 21.27 12.42 -2.15
N ILE A 8 20.26 11.56 -2.09
CA ILE A 8 19.94 10.62 -3.16
C ILE A 8 18.67 11.10 -3.84
N LYS A 9 18.70 11.14 -5.17
CA LYS A 9 17.52 11.44 -5.99
C LYS A 9 17.08 10.18 -6.71
N ILE A 10 15.80 9.85 -6.60
CA ILE A 10 15.18 8.72 -7.28
C ILE A 10 14.19 9.29 -8.29
N VAL A 11 14.36 8.90 -9.55
CA VAL A 11 13.48 9.30 -10.65
C VAL A 11 12.74 8.04 -11.13
N PRO A 12 11.42 7.96 -10.97
CA PRO A 12 10.67 6.81 -11.45
C PRO A 12 10.66 6.82 -12.98
N SER A 13 11.00 5.69 -13.60
CA SER A 13 10.86 5.52 -15.05
C SER A 13 9.43 5.13 -15.47
N ASN A 14 8.65 4.57 -14.53
CA ASN A 14 7.27 4.19 -14.76
C ASN A 14 6.33 5.32 -14.29
N PRO A 15 5.55 5.93 -15.18
CA PRO A 15 4.66 7.03 -14.83
C PRO A 15 3.53 6.63 -13.86
N ASN A 16 3.22 5.34 -13.78
CA ASN A 16 2.17 4.85 -12.90
C ASN A 16 2.61 4.74 -11.43
N ILE A 17 3.90 4.89 -11.10
CA ILE A 17 4.36 4.85 -9.71
C ILE A 17 3.81 6.07 -8.96
N LYS A 18 3.03 5.82 -7.91
CA LYS A 18 2.39 6.84 -7.06
C LYS A 18 3.04 6.99 -5.70
N TYR A 19 3.71 5.96 -5.22
CA TYR A 19 4.33 5.96 -3.90
C TYR A 19 5.67 5.21 -3.91
N LEU A 20 6.60 5.69 -3.09
CA LEU A 20 7.92 5.12 -2.89
C LEU A 20 8.31 5.19 -1.41
N THR A 21 8.72 4.07 -0.83
CA THR A 21 9.53 4.04 0.39
C THR A 21 10.99 3.82 0.03
N PHE A 22 11.86 4.43 0.83
CA PHE A 22 13.28 4.39 0.65
C PHE A 22 13.96 4.11 1.98
N LYS A 23 14.85 3.12 2.00
CA LYS A 23 15.76 2.84 3.09
C LYS A 23 17.18 2.77 2.55
N CYS A 24 18.13 3.35 3.28
CA CYS A 24 19.54 3.36 2.91
C CYS A 24 20.42 3.01 4.10
N HIS A 25 21.39 2.14 3.86
CA HIS A 25 22.42 1.80 4.80
C HIS A 25 23.80 2.13 4.23
N LEU A 26 24.66 2.67 5.10
CA LEU A 26 26.08 2.80 4.84
C LEU A 26 26.75 1.44 5.08
N VAL A 27 27.57 1.00 4.13
CA VAL A 27 28.27 -0.28 4.19
C VAL A 27 29.74 -0.05 4.52
N SER A 28 30.22 -0.70 5.58
CA SER A 28 31.63 -0.65 5.95
C SER A 28 32.49 -1.64 5.14
N THR A 29 33.81 -1.48 5.23
CA THR A 29 34.80 -2.44 4.71
C THR A 29 34.65 -3.85 5.26
N LYS A 30 34.02 -4.01 6.44
CA LYS A 30 33.74 -5.29 7.07
C LYS A 30 32.37 -5.87 6.66
N GLY A 31 31.65 -5.19 5.77
CA GLY A 31 30.29 -5.55 5.35
C GLY A 31 29.20 -5.20 6.37
N SER A 32 29.53 -4.53 7.47
CA SER A 32 28.53 -4.09 8.45
C SER A 32 27.70 -2.95 7.88
N LYS A 33 26.40 -2.93 8.22
CA LYS A 33 25.43 -1.97 7.70
C LYS A 33 24.99 -1.02 8.82
N THR A 34 24.95 0.27 8.54
CA THR A 34 24.46 1.29 9.47
C THR A 34 23.39 2.12 8.79
N ASP A 35 22.21 2.23 9.39
CA ASP A 35 21.11 3.03 8.85
C ASP A 35 21.56 4.49 8.63
N CYS A 36 21.33 5.00 7.43
CA CYS A 36 21.71 6.36 7.07
C CYS A 36 20.67 7.10 6.25
N GLY A 37 19.53 6.49 5.95
CA GLY A 37 18.43 7.16 5.27
C GLY A 37 17.15 6.35 5.38
N LEU A 38 16.06 7.04 5.68
CA LEU A 38 14.71 6.50 5.64
C LEU A 38 13.80 7.61 5.13
N GLY A 39 12.85 7.27 4.27
CA GLY A 39 11.84 8.21 3.84
C GLY A 39 10.78 7.58 2.98
N GLU A 40 9.74 8.36 2.75
CA GLU A 40 8.66 8.04 1.84
C GLU A 40 8.36 9.25 0.96
N TYR A 41 7.85 8.99 -0.23
CA TYR A 41 7.53 10.02 -1.20
C TYR A 41 6.29 9.64 -1.99
N TRP A 42 5.37 10.59 -2.11
CA TRP A 42 4.17 10.49 -2.92
C TRP A 42 4.38 11.27 -4.21
N PHE A 43 4.33 10.57 -5.34
CA PHE A 43 4.44 11.21 -6.64
C PHE A 43 3.09 11.83 -7.02
N ASN A 44 3.11 13.14 -7.22
CA ASN A 44 2.00 13.86 -7.84
C ASN A 44 2.11 13.73 -9.38
N ASP A 45 1.14 14.29 -10.11
CA ASP A 45 1.18 14.28 -11.59
C ASP A 45 2.37 15.08 -12.16
N CYS A 46 3.01 15.91 -11.33
CA CYS A 46 4.32 16.48 -11.60
C CYS A 46 5.40 15.45 -11.24
N TYR A 47 6.04 14.84 -12.24
CA TYR A 47 7.12 13.84 -12.11
C TYR A 47 8.43 14.42 -11.54
N GLU A 48 8.37 15.08 -10.39
CA GLU A 48 9.56 15.56 -9.71
C GLU A 48 10.36 14.39 -9.11
N PRO A 49 11.70 14.44 -9.16
CA PRO A 49 12.53 13.45 -8.50
C PRO A 49 12.29 13.40 -6.99
N ALA A 50 12.08 12.21 -6.44
CA ALA A 50 12.04 11.99 -5.00
C ALA A 50 13.46 12.21 -4.43
N ALA A 51 13.62 13.21 -3.56
CA ALA A 51 14.91 13.55 -2.97
C ALA A 51 14.96 13.12 -1.50
N PHE A 52 15.87 12.21 -1.18
CA PHE A 52 16.10 11.70 0.17
C PHE A 52 17.41 12.23 0.72
N VAL A 53 17.36 12.86 1.89
CA VAL A 53 18.54 13.34 2.60
C VAL A 53 19.08 12.21 3.46
N LEU A 54 20.34 11.86 3.29
CA LEU A 54 21.01 10.90 4.16
C LEU A 54 21.46 11.59 5.45
N LEU A 55 21.35 10.89 6.57
CA LEU A 55 21.89 11.26 7.88
C LEU A 55 23.42 11.04 7.90
N LEU A 56 24.10 11.48 6.85
CA LEU A 56 25.54 11.37 6.62
C LEU A 56 26.08 12.72 6.16
N THR A 57 27.12 13.19 6.84
CA THR A 57 27.89 14.35 6.40
C THR A 57 29.22 13.95 5.77
N ASN A 58 29.77 14.82 4.92
CA ASN A 58 31.13 14.65 4.41
C ASN A 58 32.16 14.50 5.55
N ASN A 59 31.96 15.19 6.67
CA ASN A 59 32.84 15.09 7.83
C ASN A 59 32.78 13.71 8.49
N ASP A 60 31.60 13.07 8.55
CA ASP A 60 31.46 11.72 9.13
C ASP A 60 32.22 10.69 8.29
N LEU A 61 32.17 10.83 6.96
CA LEU A 61 32.89 9.97 6.03
C LEU A 61 34.40 10.20 6.11
N VAL A 62 34.87 11.45 6.13
CA VAL A 62 36.30 11.78 6.23
C VAL A 62 36.87 11.33 7.57
N LYS A 63 36.14 11.52 8.67
CA LYS A 63 36.56 11.06 10.01
C LYS A 63 36.71 9.54 10.08
N ASN A 64 35.89 8.80 9.33
CA ASN A 64 35.89 7.35 9.29
C ASN A 64 36.35 6.80 7.93
N LYS A 65 37.28 7.50 7.27
CA LYS A 65 37.69 7.23 5.88
C LYS A 65 38.06 5.76 5.65
N ASN A 66 38.88 5.18 6.53
CA ASN A 66 39.33 3.79 6.38
C ASN A 66 38.21 2.75 6.54
N LEU A 67 37.07 3.13 7.11
CA LEU A 67 35.95 2.24 7.36
C LEU A 67 34.90 2.30 6.25
N TYR A 68 34.63 3.50 5.71
CA TYR A 68 33.52 3.75 4.78
C TYR A 68 33.94 4.25 3.39
N LEU A 69 35.23 4.59 3.21
CA LEU A 69 35.80 5.06 1.94
C LEU A 69 37.10 4.31 1.59
N PRO A 70 37.15 2.96 1.66
CA PRO A 70 38.31 2.22 1.15
C PRO A 70 38.51 2.57 -0.32
N ASP A 71 39.75 2.87 -0.71
CA ASP A 71 40.09 3.28 -2.08
C ASP A 71 39.27 4.48 -2.59
N ASN A 72 38.78 5.32 -1.67
CA ASN A 72 37.85 6.44 -1.92
C ASN A 72 36.50 6.01 -2.51
N VAL A 73 36.07 4.77 -2.31
CA VAL A 73 34.77 4.24 -2.75
C VAL A 73 33.77 4.26 -1.60
N LEU A 74 32.66 4.99 -1.78
CA LEU A 74 31.52 4.97 -0.86
C LEU A 74 30.55 3.85 -1.26
N SER A 75 30.32 2.91 -0.35
CA SER A 75 29.37 1.81 -0.57
C SER A 75 28.06 2.06 0.19
N LEU A 76 26.95 2.11 -0.54
CA LEU A 76 25.61 2.25 0.02
C LEU A 76 24.75 1.06 -0.39
N GLN A 77 23.91 0.59 0.51
CA GLN A 77 22.85 -0.36 0.20
C GLN A 77 21.51 0.34 0.32
N CYS A 78 20.82 0.47 -0.81
CA CYS A 78 19.51 1.07 -0.88
C CYS A 78 18.45 -0.01 -1.08
N GLU A 79 17.34 0.12 -0.37
CA GLU A 79 16.13 -0.68 -0.52
C GLU A 79 14.98 0.27 -0.85
N CYS A 80 14.19 -0.08 -1.86
CA CYS A 80 13.07 0.73 -2.33
C CYS A 80 11.85 -0.17 -2.49
N ALA A 81 10.70 0.26 -1.99
CA ALA A 81 9.42 -0.35 -2.35
C ALA A 81 8.55 0.72 -3.01
N PHE A 82 7.90 0.38 -4.11
CA PHE A 82 7.05 1.31 -4.85
C PHE A 82 5.65 0.73 -5.04
N SER A 83 4.67 1.60 -5.15
CA SER A 83 3.29 1.25 -5.49
C SER A 83 2.81 2.05 -6.67
N THR A 84 2.10 1.40 -7.59
CA THR A 84 1.48 2.03 -8.75
C THR A 84 0.09 2.59 -8.45
N GLY A 85 -0.42 2.43 -7.22
CA GLY A 85 -1.74 2.92 -6.84
C GLY A 85 -2.92 2.23 -7.54
N ILE A 86 -2.68 1.15 -8.28
CA ILE A 86 -3.76 0.33 -8.85
C ILE A 86 -4.34 -0.50 -7.72
N ALA A 87 -5.43 -0.04 -7.11
CA ALA A 87 -6.34 -0.94 -6.43
C ALA A 87 -6.85 -1.93 -7.47
N PHE A 88 -6.69 -3.23 -7.26
CA PHE A 88 -7.42 -4.22 -8.06
C PHE A 88 -8.91 -3.98 -7.79
N GLY A 89 -9.57 -3.27 -8.71
CA GLY A 89 -10.92 -2.75 -8.55
C GLY A 89 -12.02 -3.80 -8.68
N ASP A 90 -11.70 -5.01 -9.08
CA ASP A 90 -12.71 -6.03 -9.33
C ASP A 90 -12.40 -7.28 -8.50
N ILE A 91 -13.07 -7.41 -7.36
CA ILE A 91 -13.48 -8.74 -6.92
C ILE A 91 -14.43 -9.22 -8.01
N VAL A 92 -13.90 -9.93 -8.99
CA VAL A 92 -14.74 -10.74 -9.90
C VAL A 92 -15.57 -11.61 -8.97
N ARG A 93 -16.89 -11.44 -8.99
CA ARG A 93 -17.83 -12.37 -8.38
C ARG A 93 -17.38 -13.77 -8.80
N ILE A 94 -16.79 -14.52 -7.88
CA ILE A 94 -16.74 -15.96 -8.02
C ILE A 94 -18.18 -16.34 -7.73
N ASP A 95 -18.99 -16.42 -8.79
CA ASP A 95 -20.21 -17.20 -8.72
C ASP A 95 -19.72 -18.61 -8.37
N SER A 96 -19.79 -18.94 -7.08
CA SER A 96 -19.63 -20.29 -6.58
C SER A 96 -20.87 -21.09 -6.99
N GLY A 97 -21.07 -21.19 -8.30
CA GLY A 97 -21.95 -22.15 -8.90
C GLY A 97 -21.35 -23.52 -8.64
N ILE A 98 -21.90 -24.25 -7.67
CA ILE A 98 -21.73 -25.69 -7.58
C ILE A 98 -22.18 -26.25 -8.93
N ILE A 99 -21.22 -26.62 -9.77
CA ILE A 99 -21.50 -27.37 -10.99
C ILE A 99 -21.94 -28.76 -10.53
N VAL A 100 -23.24 -28.96 -10.40
CA VAL A 100 -23.80 -30.32 -10.41
C VAL A 100 -23.82 -30.76 -11.87
N PRO A 101 -23.09 -31.81 -12.28
CA PRO A 101 -23.17 -32.29 -13.64
C PRO A 101 -24.53 -32.98 -13.84
N GLN A 102 -25.41 -32.40 -14.64
CA GLN A 102 -26.56 -33.14 -15.17
C GLN A 102 -26.21 -33.75 -16.53
N LEU A 103 -26.34 -35.07 -16.58
CA LEU A 103 -26.19 -35.95 -17.74
C LEU A 103 -27.29 -35.65 -18.79
N PRO A 104 -27.04 -35.80 -20.11
CA PRO A 104 -27.93 -35.27 -21.14
C PRO A 104 -29.20 -36.12 -21.32
N GLY A 105 -30.36 -35.45 -21.30
CA GLY A 105 -31.65 -36.08 -21.60
C GLY A 105 -32.80 -35.08 -21.71
N THR A 106 -33.06 -34.64 -22.94
CA THR A 106 -34.35 -34.27 -23.55
C THR A 106 -35.45 -33.62 -22.70
N GLY A 107 -35.83 -32.39 -23.06
CA GLY A 107 -37.18 -31.83 -22.76
C GLY A 107 -37.20 -30.32 -22.54
N ALA A 108 -37.73 -29.57 -23.50
CA ALA A 108 -38.02 -28.14 -23.37
C ALA A 108 -39.07 -27.88 -22.29
N ILE A 109 -38.78 -27.03 -21.30
CA ILE A 109 -39.78 -26.29 -20.50
C ILE A 109 -39.20 -24.91 -20.11
N ASP A 110 -39.83 -23.85 -20.61
CA ASP A 110 -39.75 -22.47 -20.12
C ASP A 110 -40.02 -22.40 -18.61
N LYS A 111 -39.09 -21.86 -17.81
CA LYS A 111 -39.40 -21.31 -16.48
C LYS A 111 -38.57 -20.07 -16.17
N LYS A 112 -39.27 -18.94 -16.26
CA LYS A 112 -39.16 -17.68 -15.53
C LYS A 112 -37.95 -17.57 -14.59
N GLN A 113 -37.08 -16.64 -14.96
CA GLN A 113 -36.16 -15.94 -14.08
C GLN A 113 -36.97 -15.30 -12.95
N ASP A 114 -36.86 -15.86 -11.75
CA ASP A 114 -37.46 -15.34 -10.52
C ASP A 114 -36.39 -14.47 -9.83
N ASP A 115 -36.67 -13.17 -9.78
CA ASP A 115 -35.81 -12.12 -9.23
C ASP A 115 -35.64 -12.32 -7.71
N THR A 116 -34.64 -13.10 -7.31
CA THR A 116 -34.23 -13.23 -5.90
C THR A 116 -33.07 -12.28 -5.58
N GLU A 117 -33.15 -11.04 -6.06
CA GLU A 117 -32.15 -10.00 -5.79
C GLU A 117 -32.59 -9.01 -4.69
N GLY A 118 -33.88 -9.05 -4.28
CA GLY A 118 -34.44 -8.15 -3.26
C GLY A 118 -34.12 -8.51 -1.81
N THR A 119 -34.04 -9.80 -1.48
CA THR A 119 -34.06 -10.27 -0.09
C THR A 119 -32.82 -9.90 0.71
N LEU A 120 -31.62 -10.15 0.18
CA LEU A 120 -30.38 -9.89 0.94
C LEU A 120 -30.17 -8.39 1.25
N LYS A 121 -30.48 -7.51 0.29
CA LYS A 121 -30.32 -6.07 0.46
C LYS A 121 -31.34 -5.51 1.45
N GLU A 122 -32.57 -6.00 1.40
CA GLU A 122 -33.64 -5.64 2.33
C GLU A 122 -33.33 -6.13 3.74
N ASP A 123 -32.81 -7.35 3.88
CA ASP A 123 -32.38 -7.92 5.16
C ASP A 123 -31.21 -7.11 5.77
N MET A 124 -30.20 -6.75 4.97
CA MET A 124 -29.08 -5.91 5.42
C MET A 124 -29.53 -4.49 5.81
N MET A 125 -30.45 -3.89 5.06
CA MET A 125 -31.04 -2.60 5.42
C MET A 125 -31.87 -2.70 6.70
N SER A 126 -32.59 -3.80 6.91
CA SER A 126 -33.34 -4.04 8.14
C SER A 126 -32.41 -4.10 9.35
N LEU A 127 -31.28 -4.81 9.25
CA LEU A 127 -30.29 -4.89 10.33
C LEU A 127 -29.63 -3.54 10.66
N TYR A 128 -29.34 -2.73 9.64
CA TYR A 128 -28.83 -1.38 9.84
C TYR A 128 -29.85 -0.48 10.55
N ASN A 129 -31.12 -0.56 10.14
CA ASN A 129 -32.19 0.23 10.74
C ASN A 129 -32.57 -0.26 12.14
N SER A 130 -32.43 -1.56 12.44
CA SER A 130 -32.74 -2.13 13.76
C SER A 130 -31.65 -1.89 14.80
N SER A 131 -30.41 -1.53 14.38
CA SER A 131 -29.24 -1.35 15.26
C SER A 131 -28.85 -2.58 16.09
N GLU A 132 -29.34 -3.77 15.73
CA GLU A 132 -29.23 -5.00 16.53
C GLU A 132 -27.83 -5.62 16.54
N LEU A 133 -26.94 -5.15 15.65
CA LEU A 133 -25.54 -5.61 15.53
C LEU A 133 -24.52 -4.49 15.74
N CYS A 134 -24.94 -3.34 16.30
CA CYS A 134 -24.05 -2.19 16.46
C CYS A 134 -23.27 -2.26 17.78
N ASP A 135 -21.98 -2.55 17.69
CA ASP A 135 -21.07 -2.57 18.86
C ASP A 135 -20.66 -1.16 19.31
N MET A 136 -20.88 -0.13 18.49
CA MET A 136 -20.42 1.23 18.75
C MET A 136 -21.44 2.30 18.30
N VAL A 137 -21.41 3.47 18.95
CA VAL A 137 -22.21 4.65 18.57
C VAL A 137 -21.31 5.85 18.36
N ILE A 138 -21.37 6.46 17.18
CA ILE A 138 -20.67 7.70 16.86
C ILE A 138 -21.56 8.88 17.23
N LYS A 139 -21.07 9.79 18.07
CA LYS A 139 -21.77 11.03 18.41
C LYS A 139 -21.12 12.23 17.75
N THR A 140 -21.93 13.06 17.10
CA THR A 140 -21.58 14.39 16.64
C THR A 140 -22.16 15.44 17.59
N SER A 141 -21.85 16.72 17.38
CA SER A 141 -22.43 17.82 18.16
C SER A 141 -23.96 17.94 18.01
N THR A 142 -24.54 17.34 16.97
CA THR A 142 -25.96 17.50 16.63
C THR A 142 -26.73 16.18 16.56
N SER A 143 -26.05 15.03 16.53
CA SER A 143 -26.71 13.72 16.36
C SER A 143 -25.85 12.53 16.82
N SER A 144 -26.45 11.35 16.88
CA SER A 144 -25.76 10.10 17.21
C SER A 144 -26.17 9.00 16.24
N PHE A 145 -25.21 8.21 15.76
CA PHE A 145 -25.43 7.17 14.76
C PHE A 145 -24.78 5.85 15.21
N PRO A 146 -25.50 4.74 15.15
CA PRO A 146 -24.97 3.42 15.48
C PRO A 146 -24.07 2.89 14.34
N LEU A 147 -22.98 2.21 14.68
CA LEU A 147 -21.99 1.67 13.74
C LEU A 147 -21.68 0.20 14.05
N ILE A 148 -21.59 -0.63 13.02
CA ILE A 148 -21.18 -2.03 13.10
C ILE A 148 -19.70 -2.11 12.70
N LEU A 149 -18.86 -2.69 13.56
CA LEU A 149 -17.44 -2.89 13.27
C LEU A 149 -17.24 -4.29 12.69
N TRP A 150 -17.01 -4.40 11.38
CA TRP A 150 -16.66 -5.68 10.75
C TRP A 150 -15.15 -5.89 10.89
N PHE A 151 -14.73 -6.91 11.65
CA PHE A 151 -13.34 -7.41 11.71
C PHE A 151 -13.13 -8.57 10.74
#